data_AF-A0A7S4HSS7-F1
#
_entry.id   AF-A0A7S4HSS7-F1
#
_cell.length_a   1.000
_cell.length_b   1.000
_cell.length_c   1.000
_cell.angle_alpha   90.00
_cell.angle_beta   90.00
_cell.angle_gamma   90.00
#
_symmetry.space_group_name_H-M   'P 1'
#
loop_
_entity.id
_entity.type
_entity.pdbx_description
1 polymer ?
#
loop_
_entity_poly.entity_id
_entity_poly.type
_entity_poly.pdbx_seq_one_letter_code
_entity_poly.pdbx_strand_id
1 'polypeptide(L)'
;SALVGHVNPSGALPVTVYDESYTKRIDFTSYSLRDPPGRGYRFLAEAPAFPFGHSLSYTRWSLQLASLVPNRVTVGFSGVLRCEVNVSNVGARAGGKAILLFMRRRGGTSPWPKKWLVAFTKIQAVAAGSHSSASLEFSAADAWSQWDATVGAAGHYELLLGISEEVVGSLAVDAESAVS
;
A
#
# COMPACT_ATOMS: atom_id res chain seq x y z
N SER A 1 -0.03 29.17 2.51
CA SER A 1 1.34 28.70 2.24
C SER A 1 1.41 27.65 1.12
N ALA A 2 0.59 26.59 1.11
CA ALA A 2 0.55 25.60 0.01
C ALA A 2 -0.03 26.13 -1.31
N LEU A 3 -1.00 27.05 -1.24
CA LEU A 3 -1.61 27.74 -2.39
C LEU A 3 -0.66 28.72 -3.10
N VAL A 4 0.40 29.17 -2.43
CA VAL A 4 1.37 30.15 -2.96
C VAL A 4 2.67 29.46 -3.45
N GLY A 5 2.71 28.12 -3.45
CA GLY A 5 3.85 27.34 -3.95
C GLY A 5 5.08 27.27 -3.03
N HIS A 6 5.06 27.92 -1.87
CA HIS A 6 6.16 27.89 -0.89
C HIS A 6 6.37 26.51 -0.24
N VAL A 7 5.34 25.66 -0.21
CA VAL A 7 5.40 24.30 0.34
C VAL A 7 4.70 23.34 -0.60
N ASN A 8 5.40 22.29 -1.00
CA ASN A 8 4.82 21.23 -1.83
C ASN A 8 3.87 20.36 -0.98
N PRO A 9 2.57 20.29 -1.31
CA PRO A 9 1.65 19.42 -0.59
C PRO A 9 2.11 17.97 -0.75
N SER A 10 2.31 17.30 0.37
CA SER A 10 2.74 15.90 0.41
C SER A 10 1.68 15.01 1.08
N GLY A 11 0.46 15.50 1.20
CA GLY A 11 -0.64 14.77 1.83
C GLY A 11 -1.19 13.71 0.88
N ALA A 12 -1.44 12.52 1.41
CA ALA A 12 -2.13 11.45 0.70
C ALA A 12 -3.51 11.25 1.34
N LEU A 13 -4.56 11.03 0.53
CA LEU A 13 -5.93 10.88 1.03
C LEU A 13 -6.03 9.64 1.94
N PRO A 14 -6.47 9.79 3.20
CA PRO A 14 -6.68 8.65 4.11
C PRO A 14 -8.03 7.94 3.87
N VAL A 15 -8.82 8.40 2.90
CA VAL A 15 -10.15 7.87 2.59
C VAL A 15 -10.32 7.68 1.09
N THR A 16 -11.18 6.75 0.71
CA THR A 16 -11.63 6.59 -0.68
C THR A 16 -12.83 7.50 -0.91
N VAL A 17 -12.78 8.32 -1.95
CA VAL A 17 -13.92 9.15 -2.36
C VAL A 17 -14.68 8.38 -3.44
N TYR A 18 -15.92 8.03 -3.13
CA TYR A 18 -16.80 7.26 -4.01
C TYR A 18 -17.49 8.17 -5.03
N ASP A 19 -17.94 7.57 -6.12
CA ASP A 19 -18.85 8.21 -7.07
C ASP A 19 -20.23 8.47 -6.43
N GLU A 20 -20.97 9.47 -6.93
CA GLU A 20 -22.30 9.82 -6.42
C GLU A 20 -23.25 8.61 -6.42
N SER A 21 -23.17 7.79 -7.48
CA SER A 21 -24.04 6.64 -7.69
C SER A 21 -23.87 5.54 -6.63
N TYR A 22 -22.75 5.53 -5.90
CA TYR A 22 -22.48 4.58 -4.83
C TYR A 22 -23.49 4.73 -3.67
N THR A 23 -23.82 5.95 -3.27
CA THR A 23 -24.71 6.22 -2.13
C THR A 23 -26.16 5.77 -2.37
N LYS A 24 -26.55 5.62 -3.64
CA LYS A 24 -27.88 5.15 -4.04
C LYS A 24 -28.00 3.62 -4.07
N ARG A 25 -26.88 2.90 -3.98
CA ARG A 25 -26.80 1.43 -4.09
C ARG A 25 -26.56 0.72 -2.76
N ILE A 26 -26.23 1.46 -1.70
CA ILE A 26 -25.92 0.88 -0.39
C ILE A 26 -26.88 1.34 0.69
N ASP A 27 -27.16 0.46 1.64
CA ASP A 27 -27.78 0.84 2.89
C ASP A 27 -26.71 1.42 3.82
N PHE A 28 -26.88 2.67 4.26
CA PHE A 28 -25.95 3.32 5.19
C PHE A 28 -25.89 2.64 6.55
N THR A 29 -26.94 1.91 6.94
CA THR A 29 -27.02 1.19 8.22
C THR A 29 -26.33 -0.18 8.15
N SER A 30 -26.05 -0.70 6.96
CA SER A 30 -25.26 -1.92 6.80
C SER A 30 -23.78 -1.65 7.10
N TYR A 31 -23.26 -2.34 8.10
CA TYR A 31 -21.84 -2.35 8.45
C TYR A 31 -21.03 -3.37 7.65
N SER A 32 -21.64 -4.11 6.72
CA SER A 32 -20.90 -5.04 5.87
C SER A 32 -19.97 -4.27 4.93
N LEU A 33 -18.68 -4.61 5.00
CA LEU A 33 -17.66 -4.05 4.11
C LEU A 33 -17.57 -4.80 2.77
N ARG A 34 -18.15 -6.01 2.69
CA ARG A 34 -17.99 -6.92 1.56
C ARG A 34 -19.21 -7.01 0.66
N ASP A 35 -20.39 -6.62 1.15
CA ASP A 35 -21.62 -6.65 0.36
C ASP A 35 -21.44 -5.78 -0.89
N PRO A 36 -21.78 -6.28 -2.09
CA PRO A 36 -21.62 -5.54 -3.33
C PRO A 36 -22.25 -4.13 -3.24
N PRO A 37 -21.56 -3.09 -3.74
CA PRO A 37 -20.32 -3.11 -4.52
C PRO A 37 -19.01 -3.15 -3.70
N GLY A 38 -19.08 -3.37 -2.38
CA GLY A 38 -17.96 -3.40 -1.44
C GLY A 38 -17.57 -2.01 -0.94
N ARG A 39 -16.97 -1.92 0.25
CA ARG A 39 -16.59 -0.65 0.90
C ARG A 39 -15.08 -0.48 1.03
N GLY A 40 -14.60 0.73 0.79
CA GLY A 40 -13.21 1.17 0.95
C GLY A 40 -12.28 0.63 -0.12
N TYR A 41 -11.02 1.09 -0.10
CA TYR A 41 -10.01 0.67 -1.08
C TYR A 41 -9.72 -0.83 -1.08
N ARG A 42 -10.12 -1.54 -0.02
CA ARG A 42 -9.86 -2.97 0.17
C ARG A 42 -10.88 -3.85 -0.57
N PHE A 43 -12.14 -3.43 -0.63
CA PHE A 43 -13.25 -4.28 -1.11
C PHE A 43 -14.09 -3.63 -2.21
N LEU A 44 -13.99 -2.31 -2.42
CA LEU A 44 -14.73 -1.63 -3.49
C LEU A 44 -14.36 -2.25 -4.84
N ALA A 45 -15.34 -2.85 -5.51
CA ALA A 45 -15.17 -3.51 -6.80
C ALA A 45 -14.93 -2.50 -7.92
N GLU A 46 -15.60 -1.35 -7.86
CA GLU A 46 -15.62 -0.29 -8.87
C GLU A 46 -14.44 0.69 -8.72
N ALA A 47 -14.18 1.49 -9.76
CA ALA A 47 -13.17 2.54 -9.73
C ALA A 47 -13.69 3.74 -8.91
N PRO A 48 -12.99 4.18 -7.85
CA PRO A 48 -13.39 5.35 -7.08
C PRO A 48 -13.08 6.66 -7.84
N ALA A 49 -13.78 7.73 -7.50
CA ALA A 49 -13.48 9.07 -8.02
C ALA A 49 -12.09 9.53 -7.56
N PHE A 50 -11.75 9.28 -6.29
CA PHE A 50 -10.37 9.41 -5.79
C PHE A 50 -9.98 8.21 -4.94
N PRO A 51 -8.91 7.47 -5.28
CA PRO A 51 -8.48 6.31 -4.52
C PRO A 51 -7.82 6.71 -3.20
N PHE A 52 -7.84 5.79 -2.23
CA PHE A 52 -7.04 5.91 -1.02
C PHE A 52 -5.55 6.08 -1.39
N GLY A 53 -4.86 6.97 -0.69
CA GLY A 53 -3.47 7.30 -0.95
C GLY A 53 -3.26 8.28 -2.10
N HIS A 54 -4.32 8.76 -2.76
CA HIS A 54 -4.19 9.78 -3.80
C HIS A 54 -3.53 11.03 -3.21
N SER A 55 -2.43 11.45 -3.83
CA SER A 55 -1.70 12.64 -3.45
C SER A 55 -1.41 13.46 -4.71
N LEU A 56 -1.62 14.76 -4.61
CA LEU A 56 -1.16 15.71 -5.60
C LEU A 56 0.16 16.28 -5.11
N SER A 57 1.20 16.22 -5.93
CA SER A 57 2.49 16.86 -5.68
C SER A 57 2.81 17.77 -6.86
N TYR A 58 3.45 18.91 -6.59
CA TYR A 58 3.95 19.80 -7.66
C TYR A 58 5.17 19.23 -8.40
N THR A 59 5.58 17.99 -8.10
CA THR A 59 6.64 17.30 -8.81
C THR A 59 6.26 15.85 -9.12
N ARG A 60 6.94 15.28 -10.11
CA ARG A 60 6.76 13.88 -10.53
C ARG A 60 7.82 13.03 -9.84
N TRP A 61 7.42 11.81 -9.48
CA TRP A 61 8.27 10.90 -8.70
C TRP A 61 8.33 9.54 -9.37
N SER A 62 9.52 8.94 -9.39
CA SER A 62 9.73 7.54 -9.71
C SER A 62 10.06 6.79 -8.42
N LEU A 63 9.37 5.69 -8.17
CA LEU A 63 9.59 4.82 -7.01
C LEU A 63 10.05 3.46 -7.51
N GLN A 64 11.12 2.93 -6.93
CA GLN A 64 11.62 1.60 -7.25
C GLN A 64 11.94 0.85 -5.97
N LEU A 65 11.48 -0.39 -5.87
CA LEU A 65 11.91 -1.28 -4.79
C LEU A 65 13.39 -1.63 -4.98
N ALA A 66 14.21 -1.28 -4.02
CA ALA A 66 15.63 -1.61 -4.00
C ALA A 66 15.87 -3.00 -3.37
N SER A 67 15.20 -3.30 -2.25
CA SER A 67 15.29 -4.59 -1.60
C SER A 67 14.10 -4.89 -0.70
N LEU A 68 13.86 -6.18 -0.47
CA LEU A 68 12.94 -6.71 0.53
C LEU A 68 13.66 -7.81 1.31
N VAL A 69 13.75 -7.66 2.63
CA VAL A 69 14.44 -8.62 3.50
C VAL A 69 13.61 -8.91 4.75
N PRO A 70 13.25 -10.18 5.02
CA PRO A 70 13.35 -11.33 4.10
C PRO A 70 12.33 -11.23 2.95
N ASN A 71 12.64 -11.83 1.80
CA ASN A 71 11.71 -11.99 0.67
C ASN A 71 11.00 -13.36 0.64
N ARG A 72 11.29 -14.21 1.62
CA ARG A 72 10.67 -15.52 1.84
C ARG A 72 10.60 -15.79 3.34
N VAL A 73 9.42 -16.18 3.83
CA VAL A 73 9.14 -16.48 5.24
C VAL A 73 8.29 -17.74 5.33
N THR A 74 8.16 -18.31 6.52
CA THR A 74 7.24 -19.42 6.79
C THR A 74 5.98 -18.94 7.50
N VAL A 75 4.89 -19.71 7.44
CA VAL A 75 3.72 -19.51 8.31
C VAL A 75 4.18 -19.39 9.76
N GLY A 76 3.59 -18.46 10.52
CA GLY A 76 3.95 -18.21 11.92
C GLY A 76 5.21 -17.34 12.12
N PHE A 77 5.86 -16.89 11.05
CA PHE A 77 6.97 -15.93 11.16
C PHE A 77 6.52 -14.65 11.89
N SER A 78 7.23 -14.29 12.96
CA SER A 78 6.91 -13.15 13.83
C SER A 78 7.94 -12.00 13.73
N GLY A 79 8.87 -12.08 12.77
CA GLY A 79 9.90 -11.07 12.58
C GLY A 79 9.43 -9.83 11.81
N VAL A 80 10.36 -8.91 11.63
CA VAL A 80 10.17 -7.66 10.89
C VAL A 80 10.65 -7.83 9.45
N LEU A 81 9.84 -7.37 8.50
CA LEU A 81 10.23 -7.24 7.10
C LEU A 81 10.69 -5.80 6.84
N ARG A 82 11.82 -5.66 6.15
CA ARG A 82 12.40 -4.38 5.76
C ARG A 82 12.36 -4.21 4.26
N CYS A 83 11.93 -3.05 3.82
CA CYS A 83 11.73 -2.68 2.44
C CYS A 83 12.50 -1.38 2.17
N GLU A 84 13.51 -1.44 1.31
CA GLU A 84 14.23 -0.25 0.86
C GLU A 84 13.66 0.21 -0.47
N VAL A 85 13.34 1.50 -0.55
CA VAL A 85 12.75 2.11 -1.74
C VAL A 85 13.63 3.26 -2.21
N ASN A 86 14.02 3.21 -3.48
CA ASN A 86 14.67 4.33 -4.15
C ASN A 86 13.60 5.29 -4.67
N VAL A 87 13.76 6.56 -4.32
CA VAL A 87 12.80 7.61 -4.58
C VAL A 87 13.46 8.72 -5.36
N SER A 88 13.12 8.81 -6.64
CA SER A 88 13.71 9.80 -7.54
C SER A 88 12.71 10.90 -7.85
N ASN A 89 13.12 12.15 -7.63
CA ASN A 89 12.37 13.32 -8.04
C ASN A 89 12.66 13.60 -9.53
N VAL A 90 11.74 13.21 -10.40
CA VAL A 90 11.87 13.35 -11.86
C VAL A 90 11.15 14.58 -12.41
N GLY A 91 10.63 15.44 -11.53
CA GLY A 91 10.02 16.71 -11.94
C GLY A 91 10.94 17.92 -11.74
N ALA A 92 10.39 19.10 -12.02
CA ALA A 92 11.14 20.35 -12.07
C ALA A 92 11.22 21.11 -10.74
N ARG A 93 10.61 20.58 -9.66
CA ARG A 93 10.54 21.28 -8.36
C ARG A 93 10.93 20.37 -7.22
N ALA A 94 11.56 20.94 -6.20
CA ALA A 94 11.81 20.24 -4.96
C ALA A 94 10.48 19.91 -4.23
N GLY A 95 10.45 18.80 -3.51
CA GLY A 95 9.26 18.39 -2.78
C GLY A 95 9.51 17.22 -1.87
N GLY A 96 8.70 17.09 -0.81
CA GLY A 96 8.62 15.86 -0.02
C GLY A 96 7.55 14.92 -0.58
N LYS A 97 7.66 13.63 -0.25
CA LYS A 97 6.72 12.60 -0.71
C LYS A 97 6.35 11.65 0.43
N ALA A 98 5.07 11.35 0.55
CA ALA A 98 4.60 10.21 1.34
C ALA A 98 4.67 8.95 0.46
N ILE A 99 5.28 7.90 0.99
CA ILE A 99 5.43 6.59 0.36
C ILE A 99 4.54 5.63 1.13
N LEU A 100 3.64 4.97 0.42
CA LEU A 100 2.73 3.97 0.95
C LEU A 100 3.14 2.62 0.38
N LEU A 101 3.37 1.63 1.24
CA LEU A 101 3.64 0.25 0.82
C LEU A 101 2.38 -0.57 1.05
N PHE A 102 1.86 -1.13 -0.03
CA PHE A 102 0.74 -2.05 -0.01
C PHE A 102 1.19 -3.47 -0.27
N MET A 103 0.44 -4.42 0.28
CA MET A 103 0.58 -5.84 0.01
C MET A 103 -0.74 -6.39 -0.52
N ARG A 104 -0.67 -7.35 -1.44
CA ARG A 104 -1.83 -8.17 -1.85
C ARG A 104 -1.41 -9.62 -2.01
N ARG A 105 -2.35 -10.55 -1.80
CA ARG A 105 -2.12 -11.96 -2.09
C ARG A 105 -2.41 -12.25 -3.56
N ARG A 106 -1.54 -13.01 -4.23
CA ARG A 106 -1.76 -13.51 -5.58
C ARG A 106 -2.48 -14.86 -5.53
N GLY A 107 -3.72 -14.88 -6.01
CA GLY A 107 -4.56 -16.09 -6.01
C GLY A 107 -5.08 -16.50 -4.62
N GLY A 108 -5.87 -17.57 -4.61
CA GLY A 108 -6.56 -18.09 -3.41
C GLY A 108 -8.07 -18.19 -3.58
N THR A 109 -8.71 -19.02 -2.77
CA THR A 109 -10.16 -19.30 -2.80
C THR A 109 -10.97 -18.46 -1.80
N SER A 110 -10.29 -17.81 -0.83
CA SER A 110 -10.90 -16.93 0.16
C SER A 110 -11.04 -15.50 -0.37
N PRO A 111 -12.07 -14.72 0.02
CA PRO A 111 -12.24 -13.33 -0.43
C PRO A 111 -11.19 -12.41 0.22
N TRP A 112 -9.96 -12.48 -0.29
CA TRP A 112 -8.86 -11.60 0.08
C TRP A 112 -9.18 -10.17 -0.36
N PRO A 113 -8.79 -9.15 0.44
CA PRO A 113 -8.86 -7.76 0.00
C PRO A 113 -7.99 -7.57 -1.25
N LYS A 114 -8.36 -6.60 -2.10
CA LYS A 114 -7.61 -6.26 -3.32
C LYS A 114 -6.15 -5.90 -3.02
N LYS A 115 -5.93 -5.16 -1.93
CA LYS A 115 -4.65 -4.79 -1.33
C LYS A 115 -4.87 -4.19 0.05
N TRP A 116 -3.86 -4.21 0.92
CA TRP A 116 -3.88 -3.54 2.22
C TRP A 116 -2.57 -2.82 2.49
N LEU A 117 -2.63 -1.77 3.32
CA LEU A 117 -1.46 -0.96 3.64
C LEU A 117 -0.66 -1.70 4.73
N VAL A 118 0.63 -1.91 4.52
CA VAL A 118 1.52 -2.57 5.48
C VAL A 118 2.50 -1.61 6.14
N ALA A 119 2.95 -0.59 5.42
CA ALA A 119 3.84 0.43 5.97
C ALA A 119 3.67 1.76 5.20
N PHE A 120 4.03 2.86 5.85
CA PHE A 120 4.19 4.13 5.17
C PHE A 120 5.33 4.94 5.78
N THR A 121 5.93 5.80 4.98
CA THR A 121 6.93 6.75 5.45
C THR A 121 6.84 8.05 4.66
N LYS A 122 7.43 9.12 5.18
CA LYS A 122 7.48 10.42 4.51
C LYS A 122 8.93 10.85 4.39
N ILE A 123 9.36 11.08 3.16
CA ILE A 123 10.68 11.66 2.89
C ILE A 123 10.61 13.19 2.86
N GLN A 124 11.72 13.81 3.26
CA GLN A 124 11.93 15.25 3.21
C GLN A 124 12.06 15.75 1.77
N ALA A 125 12.21 17.06 1.62
CA ALA A 125 12.32 17.67 0.30
C ALA A 125 13.54 17.17 -0.48
N VAL A 126 13.31 16.49 -1.60
CA VAL A 126 14.34 16.08 -2.55
C VAL A 126 14.38 17.10 -3.68
N ALA A 127 15.57 17.59 -4.03
CA ALA A 127 15.76 18.51 -5.14
C ALA A 127 15.35 17.88 -6.48
N ALA A 128 15.02 18.72 -7.47
CA ALA A 128 14.69 18.27 -8.82
C ALA A 128 15.86 17.47 -9.44
N GLY A 129 15.57 16.31 -10.02
CA GLY A 129 16.58 15.41 -10.61
C GLY A 129 17.39 14.59 -9.59
N SER A 130 17.22 14.83 -8.29
CA SER A 130 17.91 14.07 -7.23
C SER A 130 17.11 12.85 -6.78
N HIS A 131 17.79 11.93 -6.10
CA HIS A 131 17.21 10.74 -5.51
C HIS A 131 17.45 10.70 -3.99
N SER A 132 16.62 9.93 -3.31
CA SER A 132 16.72 9.61 -1.89
C SER A 132 16.31 8.16 -1.67
N SER A 133 16.67 7.59 -0.53
CA SER A 133 16.26 6.24 -0.15
C SER A 133 15.33 6.32 1.06
N ALA A 134 14.35 5.42 1.08
CA ALA A 134 13.37 5.33 2.14
C ALA A 134 13.28 3.89 2.64
N SER A 135 13.51 3.72 3.94
CA SER A 135 13.34 2.45 4.62
C SER A 135 11.93 2.35 5.19
N LEU A 136 11.24 1.26 4.88
CA LEU A 136 9.94 0.90 5.44
C LEU A 136 10.06 -0.42 6.16
N GLU A 137 9.65 -0.45 7.43
CA GLU A 137 9.63 -1.66 8.23
C GLU A 137 8.19 -2.00 8.64
N PHE A 138 7.85 -3.28 8.63
CA PHE A 138 6.58 -3.77 9.17
C PHE A 138 6.75 -5.14 9.80
N SER A 139 6.05 -5.36 10.93
CA SER A 139 5.97 -6.67 11.55
C SER A 139 5.10 -7.59 10.69
N ALA A 140 5.52 -8.85 10.58
CA ALA A 140 4.69 -9.88 9.97
C ALA A 140 3.33 -9.99 10.70
N ALA A 141 3.33 -9.96 12.03
CA ALA A 141 2.09 -10.01 12.80
C ALA A 141 1.12 -8.90 12.38
N ASP A 142 1.58 -7.66 12.24
CA ASP A 142 0.73 -6.52 11.85
C ASP A 142 0.25 -6.59 10.40
N ALA A 143 1.07 -7.17 9.52
CA ALA A 143 0.74 -7.30 8.11
C ALA A 143 -0.37 -8.32 7.85
N TRP A 144 -0.50 -9.37 8.67
CA TRP A 144 -1.51 -10.42 8.51
C TRP A 144 -2.64 -10.41 9.56
N SER A 145 -2.45 -9.77 10.73
CA SER A 145 -3.44 -9.73 11.83
C SER A 145 -4.81 -9.20 11.43
N GLN A 146 -4.85 -8.40 10.36
CA GLN A 146 -6.11 -7.84 9.87
C GLN A 146 -6.99 -8.85 9.11
N TRP A 147 -6.45 -9.99 8.65
CA TRP A 147 -7.12 -10.85 7.67
C TRP A 147 -7.21 -12.32 8.02
N ASP A 148 -6.30 -12.83 8.84
CA ASP A 148 -6.22 -14.24 9.19
C ASP A 148 -5.88 -14.35 10.68
N ALA A 149 -6.56 -15.26 11.39
CA ALA A 149 -6.24 -15.57 12.78
C ALA A 149 -4.87 -16.26 12.89
N THR A 150 -4.40 -16.85 11.79
CA THR A 150 -3.06 -17.41 11.62
C THR A 150 -2.19 -16.48 10.77
N VAL A 151 -1.02 -16.09 11.28
CA VAL A 151 -0.08 -15.23 10.55
C VAL A 151 0.36 -15.93 9.26
N GLY A 152 -0.03 -15.35 8.12
CA GLY A 152 0.50 -15.71 6.81
C GLY A 152 -0.01 -17.04 6.27
N ALA A 153 -1.18 -17.06 5.65
CA ALA A 153 -1.56 -18.18 4.80
C ALA A 153 -0.49 -18.40 3.71
N ALA A 154 -0.03 -19.64 3.56
CA ALA A 154 1.00 -19.98 2.59
C ALA A 154 0.61 -19.53 1.17
N GLY A 155 1.55 -18.94 0.43
CA GLY A 155 1.32 -18.44 -0.92
C GLY A 155 2.24 -17.29 -1.30
N HIS A 156 1.93 -16.70 -2.46
CA HIS A 156 2.67 -15.58 -3.01
C HIS A 156 1.95 -14.26 -2.73
N TYR A 157 2.71 -13.29 -2.21
CA TYR A 157 2.27 -11.94 -1.95
C TYR A 157 3.03 -10.98 -2.85
N GLU A 158 2.34 -9.97 -3.35
CA GLU A 158 2.89 -8.92 -4.19
C GLU A 158 2.92 -7.61 -3.41
N LEU A 159 4.02 -6.86 -3.55
CA LEU A 159 4.19 -5.54 -2.97
C LEU A 159 3.94 -4.47 -4.03
N LEU A 160 3.22 -3.42 -3.64
CA LEU A 160 2.88 -2.29 -4.49
C LEU A 160 3.27 -0.98 -3.79
N LEU A 161 3.81 -0.03 -4.56
CA LEU A 161 4.24 1.27 -4.04
C LEU A 161 3.31 2.40 -4.49
N GLY A 162 2.81 3.14 -3.51
CA GLY A 162 1.91 4.27 -3.75
C GLY A 162 0.56 3.84 -4.29
N ILE A 163 -0.01 4.68 -5.15
CA ILE A 163 -1.33 4.44 -5.76
C ILE A 163 -1.24 3.63 -7.06
N SER A 164 -0.04 3.43 -7.61
CA SER A 164 0.08 2.57 -8.80
C SER A 164 -0.23 1.14 -8.40
N GLU A 165 -0.82 0.40 -9.34
CA GLU A 165 -1.04 -1.04 -9.18
C GLU A 165 0.15 -1.85 -9.71
N GLU A 166 1.28 -1.18 -9.91
CA GLU A 166 2.51 -1.77 -10.39
C GLU A 166 3.12 -2.64 -9.27
N VAL A 167 3.37 -3.89 -9.61
CA VAL A 167 4.04 -4.84 -8.71
C VAL A 167 5.53 -4.52 -8.72
N VAL A 168 6.04 -4.12 -7.56
CA VAL A 168 7.45 -3.74 -7.41
C VAL A 168 8.30 -4.83 -6.76
N GLY A 169 7.65 -5.83 -6.15
CA GLY A 169 8.32 -6.95 -5.50
C GLY A 169 7.36 -8.03 -5.08
N SER A 170 7.91 -9.13 -4.59
CA SER A 170 7.15 -10.30 -4.15
C SER A 170 7.70 -10.88 -2.87
N LEU A 171 6.81 -11.40 -2.04
CA LEU A 171 7.12 -12.14 -0.81
C LEU A 171 6.50 -13.54 -0.92
N ALA A 172 7.32 -14.56 -0.70
CA ALA A 172 6.85 -15.95 -0.59
C ALA A 172 6.60 -16.30 0.88
N VAL A 173 5.44 -16.88 1.18
CA VAL A 173 5.13 -17.47 2.49
C VAL A 173 4.99 -18.98 2.29
N ASP A 174 5.96 -19.74 2.79
CA ASP A 174 5.96 -21.19 2.71
C ASP A 174 5.15 -21.80 3.87
N ALA A 175 4.53 -22.95 3.63
CA ALA A 175 3.84 -23.71 4.68
C ALA A 175 4.81 -24.02 5.83
N GLU A 176 4.30 -24.12 7.06
CA GLU A 176 5.09 -24.62 8.17
C GLU A 176 5.60 -26.02 7.83
N SER A 177 6.93 -26.21 7.84
CA SER A 177 7.51 -27.52 7.63
C SER A 177 6.99 -28.44 8.73
N ALA A 178 6.17 -29.42 8.37
CA ALA A 178 5.78 -30.48 9.28
C ALA A 178 7.07 -31.18 9.75
N VAL A 179 7.49 -30.89 10.98
CA VAL A 179 8.57 -31.63 11.63
C VAL A 179 8.02 -33.04 11.86
N SER A 180 8.56 -34.00 11.13
CA SER A 180 8.31 -35.43 11.29
C SER A 180 8.88 -35.95 12.60
#